data_AF-A0A925H8Q8-F1
#
_entry.id   AF-A0A925H8Q8-F1
#
_cell.length_a   1.000
_cell.length_b   1.000
_cell.length_c   1.000
_cell.angle_alpha   90.00
_cell.angle_beta   90.00
_cell.angle_gamma   90.00
#
_symmetry.space_group_name_H-M   'P 1'
#
loop_
_entity.id
_entity.type
_entity.pdbx_description
1 polymer ?
#
loop_
_entity_poly.entity_id
_entity_poly.type
_entity_poly.pdbx_seq_one_letter_code
_entity_poly.pdbx_strand_id
1 'polypeptide(L)'
;MKHVMKGRSIFAIGATFALCLTLSQNPLAAAPIPFGQIQDAQAGLSAKDKQTIVAFEKRVKQYVKQRERLERAMPKLSKDATPEQIEAHKTTFQERVRAARGGAKPGQMFKPDIAGFIRATIKDEFKGRDRAELRESVFEAETQGIVVRVNYPYPATKELVEMPPTLLLRLPQLPKQLRYRFVGSSMLLVDRENGLIVDYMTNALP
;
A
#
# COMPACT_ATOMS: atom_id res chain seq x y z
N MET A 1 56.64 -32.79 -39.98
CA MET A 1 57.15 -34.17 -39.84
C MET A 1 56.63 -34.74 -38.53
N LYS A 2 55.98 -35.91 -38.59
CA LYS A 2 55.70 -36.85 -37.48
C LYS A 2 54.72 -36.32 -36.43
N HIS A 3 53.76 -37.05 -35.88
CA HIS A 3 53.14 -38.37 -36.04
C HIS A 3 51.87 -38.22 -35.16
N VAL A 4 50.67 -38.66 -35.57
CA VAL A 4 50.08 -39.97 -35.20
C VAL A 4 50.19 -40.23 -33.68
N MET A 5 49.13 -40.37 -32.89
CA MET A 5 48.20 -41.51 -32.80
C MET A 5 47.12 -41.12 -31.76
N LYS A 6 45.81 -41.21 -32.00
CA LYS A 6 44.94 -42.41 -31.97
C LYS A 6 44.87 -43.10 -30.60
N GLY A 7 43.66 -43.17 -30.02
CA GLY A 7 43.21 -44.38 -29.32
C GLY A 7 42.74 -44.26 -27.87
N ARG A 8 41.41 -44.27 -27.69
CA ARG A 8 40.62 -45.14 -26.80
C ARG A 8 41.19 -45.49 -25.41
N SER A 9 40.43 -45.20 -24.36
CA SER A 9 39.63 -46.25 -23.70
C SER A 9 38.87 -45.73 -22.48
N ILE A 10 37.78 -46.45 -22.23
CA ILE A 10 36.78 -46.34 -21.18
C ILE A 10 37.41 -46.68 -19.83
N PHE A 11 37.08 -45.91 -18.78
CA PHE A 11 37.07 -46.40 -17.40
C PHE A 11 35.90 -45.77 -16.66
N ALA A 12 34.96 -46.62 -16.28
CA ALA A 12 33.93 -46.33 -15.30
C ALA A 12 34.52 -46.53 -13.91
N ILE A 13 34.44 -45.53 -13.03
CA ILE A 13 34.55 -45.71 -11.58
C ILE A 13 33.55 -44.76 -10.94
N GLY A 14 32.61 -45.34 -10.18
CA GLY A 14 31.61 -44.61 -9.43
C GLY A 14 32.21 -43.80 -8.29
N ALA A 15 31.58 -42.67 -8.00
CA ALA A 15 31.81 -41.91 -6.78
C ALA A 15 30.46 -41.34 -6.33
N THR A 16 29.92 -41.98 -5.30
CA THR A 16 29.31 -41.36 -4.12
C THR A 16 28.47 -40.11 -4.39
N PHE A 17 27.15 -40.30 -4.49
CA PHE A 17 26.18 -39.21 -4.39
C PHE A 17 26.29 -38.56 -3.01
N ALA A 18 27.00 -37.43 -2.95
CA ALA A 18 26.95 -36.52 -1.82
C ALA A 18 25.55 -35.91 -1.75
N LEU A 19 24.85 -36.19 -0.65
CA LEU A 19 23.59 -35.58 -0.26
C LEU A 19 23.81 -34.07 -0.06
N CYS A 20 23.62 -33.30 -1.14
CA CYS A 20 23.65 -31.84 -1.10
C CYS A 20 22.30 -31.36 -0.55
N LEU A 21 22.26 -31.10 0.76
CA LEU A 21 21.14 -30.45 1.43
C LEU A 21 21.08 -28.99 0.92
N THR A 22 20.31 -28.75 -0.13
CA THR A 22 20.03 -27.40 -0.60
C THR A 22 19.00 -26.77 0.33
N LEU A 23 19.46 -25.87 1.20
CA LEU A 23 18.61 -24.90 1.87
C LEU A 23 17.98 -24.01 0.79
N SER A 24 16.77 -24.35 0.33
CA SER A 24 15.99 -23.46 -0.52
C SER A 24 15.58 -22.25 0.31
N GLN A 25 16.28 -21.14 0.16
CA GLN A 25 15.76 -19.84 0.54
C GLN A 25 14.63 -19.49 -0.41
N ASN A 26 13.40 -19.88 -0.05
CA ASN A 26 12.20 -19.36 -0.71
C ASN A 26 12.05 -17.89 -0.25
N PRO A 27 12.18 -16.89 -1.13
CA PRO A 27 11.56 -15.61 -0.83
C PRO A 27 10.05 -15.88 -0.76
N LEU A 28 9.41 -15.50 0.35
CA LEU A 28 7.95 -15.42 0.45
C LEU A 28 7.46 -14.43 -0.61
N ALA A 29 7.27 -14.92 -1.84
CA ALA A 29 6.47 -14.26 -2.83
C ALA A 29 5.06 -14.18 -2.25
N ALA A 30 4.60 -12.96 -1.96
CA ALA A 30 3.23 -12.72 -1.54
C ALA A 30 2.30 -13.31 -2.61
N ALA A 31 1.69 -14.46 -2.30
CA ALA A 31 0.74 -15.09 -3.19
C ALA A 31 -0.42 -14.12 -3.45
N PRO A 32 -0.93 -14.02 -4.70
CA PRO A 32 -2.12 -13.23 -4.97
C PRO A 32 -3.28 -13.82 -4.16
N ILE A 33 -3.80 -13.04 -3.20
CA ILE A 33 -4.95 -13.47 -2.40
C ILE A 33 -6.15 -13.61 -3.33
N PRO A 34 -6.78 -14.80 -3.41
CA PRO A 34 -7.96 -15.00 -4.24
C PRO A 34 -9.10 -14.11 -3.73
N PHE A 35 -9.79 -13.43 -4.65
CA PHE A 35 -10.91 -12.51 -4.36
C PHE A 35 -12.00 -13.10 -3.44
N GLY A 36 -12.11 -14.43 -3.35
CA GLY A 36 -13.06 -15.13 -2.47
C GLY A 36 -12.82 -14.91 -0.97
N GLN A 37 -11.57 -14.82 -0.51
CA GLN A 37 -11.28 -14.58 0.92
C GLN A 37 -11.65 -13.15 1.37
N ILE A 38 -11.82 -12.22 0.43
CA ILE A 38 -12.19 -10.83 0.72
C ILE A 38 -13.70 -10.71 0.99
N GLN A 39 -14.52 -11.61 0.43
CA GLN A 39 -15.97 -11.61 0.65
C GLN A 39 -16.37 -12.07 2.05
N ASP A 40 -15.62 -13.00 2.64
CA ASP A 40 -15.93 -13.56 3.97
C ASP A 40 -15.69 -12.56 5.11
N ALA A 41 -14.66 -11.72 5.00
CA ALA A 41 -14.33 -10.69 6.01
C ALA A 41 -15.45 -9.63 6.17
N GLN A 42 -16.29 -9.45 5.14
CA GLN A 42 -17.41 -8.49 5.13
C GLN A 42 -18.78 -9.16 5.31
N ALA A 43 -18.85 -10.49 5.38
CA ALA A 43 -20.10 -11.24 5.49
C ALA A 43 -20.86 -10.98 6.80
N GLY A 44 -20.14 -10.69 7.90
CA GLY A 44 -20.70 -10.37 9.22
C GLY A 44 -21.12 -8.92 9.45
N LEU A 45 -21.01 -8.04 8.43
CA LEU A 45 -21.32 -6.62 8.60
C LEU A 45 -22.82 -6.33 8.71
N SER A 46 -23.18 -5.41 9.61
CA SER A 46 -24.56 -4.92 9.72
C SER A 46 -24.98 -4.18 8.44
N ALA A 47 -26.29 -4.05 8.19
CA ALA A 47 -26.79 -3.28 7.05
C ALA A 47 -26.31 -1.81 7.09
N LYS A 48 -26.19 -1.24 8.29
CA LYS A 48 -25.68 0.12 8.51
C LYS A 48 -24.21 0.24 8.15
N ASP A 49 -23.38 -0.73 8.53
CA ASP A 49 -21.96 -0.73 8.18
C ASP A 49 -21.77 -0.85 6.67
N LYS A 50 -22.52 -1.75 6.02
CA LYS A 50 -22.53 -1.89 4.56
C LYS A 50 -22.88 -0.57 3.86
N GLN A 51 -23.92 0.14 4.33
CA GLN A 51 -24.29 1.44 3.78
C GLN A 51 -23.18 2.50 3.98
N THR A 52 -22.56 2.50 5.15
CA THR A 52 -21.46 3.41 5.51
C THR A 52 -20.24 3.19 4.60
N ILE A 53 -19.87 1.93 4.36
CA ILE A 53 -18.80 1.53 3.44
C ILE A 53 -19.09 1.95 2.00
N VAL A 54 -20.29 1.64 1.49
CA VAL A 54 -20.68 2.02 0.12
C VAL A 54 -20.64 3.54 -0.08
N ALA A 55 -21.09 4.31 0.90
CA ALA A 55 -21.04 5.76 0.85
C ALA A 55 -19.60 6.29 0.85
N PHE A 56 -18.70 5.69 1.64
CA PHE A 56 -17.28 6.01 1.64
C PHE A 56 -16.62 5.70 0.30
N GLU A 57 -16.80 4.48 -0.22
CA GLU A 57 -16.24 4.07 -1.49
C GLU A 57 -16.70 4.97 -2.64
N LYS A 58 -17.97 5.41 -2.64
CA LYS A 58 -18.48 6.34 -3.64
C LYS A 58 -17.70 7.66 -3.65
N ARG A 59 -17.39 8.23 -2.48
CA ARG A 59 -16.61 9.47 -2.36
C ARG A 59 -15.17 9.28 -2.83
N VAL A 60 -14.57 8.16 -2.44
CA VAL A 60 -13.23 7.77 -2.90
C VAL A 60 -13.18 7.60 -4.41
N LYS A 61 -14.14 6.89 -5.01
CA LYS A 61 -14.24 6.70 -6.48
C LYS A 61 -14.44 8.04 -7.20
N GLN A 62 -15.18 8.98 -6.62
CA GLN A 62 -15.31 10.33 -7.17
C GLN A 62 -13.99 11.10 -7.18
N TYR A 63 -13.21 11.03 -6.09
CA TYR A 63 -11.85 11.57 -6.06
C TYR A 63 -10.97 10.96 -7.17
N VAL A 64 -10.97 9.63 -7.29
CA VAL A 64 -10.17 8.92 -8.30
C VAL A 64 -10.58 9.31 -9.72
N LYS A 65 -11.87 9.44 -10.00
CA LYS A 65 -12.34 9.92 -11.31
C LYS A 65 -11.83 11.34 -11.63
N GLN A 66 -11.80 12.23 -10.64
CA GLN A 66 -11.30 13.59 -10.81
C GLN A 66 -9.79 13.61 -11.03
N ARG A 67 -9.01 12.93 -10.18
CA ARG A 67 -7.54 12.87 -10.32
C ARG A 67 -7.11 12.23 -11.63
N GLU A 68 -7.83 11.22 -12.13
CA GLU A 68 -7.55 10.57 -13.41
C GLU A 68 -7.84 11.47 -14.61
N ARG A 69 -8.89 12.30 -14.53
CA ARG A 69 -9.16 13.32 -15.56
C ARG A 69 -8.00 14.32 -15.65
N LEU A 70 -7.41 14.70 -14.51
CA LEU A 70 -6.30 15.66 -14.47
C LEU A 70 -5.01 15.07 -15.04
N GLU A 71 -4.70 13.81 -14.74
CA GLU A 71 -3.53 13.11 -15.32
C GLU A 71 -3.69 12.85 -16.81
N ARG A 72 -4.88 12.44 -17.30
CA ARG A 72 -5.09 12.25 -18.75
C ARG A 72 -4.90 13.54 -19.55
N ALA A 73 -5.03 14.70 -18.91
CA ALA A 73 -4.75 16.01 -19.51
C ALA A 73 -3.28 16.44 -19.39
N MET A 74 -2.40 15.58 -18.86
CA MET A 74 -0.95 15.79 -18.82
C MET A 74 -0.27 15.14 -20.03
N PRO A 75 0.90 15.66 -20.45
CA PRO A 75 1.76 14.96 -21.39
C PRO A 75 2.11 13.58 -20.84
N LYS A 76 2.02 12.54 -21.68
CA LYS A 76 2.41 11.19 -21.29
C LYS A 76 3.92 11.12 -21.10
N LEU A 77 4.36 10.46 -20.04
CA LEU A 77 5.77 10.09 -19.87
C LEU A 77 6.18 9.08 -20.96
N SER A 78 7.39 9.27 -21.51
CA SER A 78 8.03 8.26 -22.35
C SER A 78 8.35 7.01 -21.53
N LYS A 79 8.46 5.86 -22.20
CA LYS A 79 8.96 4.63 -21.58
C LYS A 79 10.43 4.74 -21.16
N ASP A 80 11.20 5.59 -21.86
CA ASP A 80 12.62 5.83 -21.61
C ASP A 80 12.85 7.10 -20.77
N ALA A 81 11.83 7.52 -20.00
CA ALA A 81 11.92 8.73 -19.18
C ALA A 81 13.01 8.60 -18.10
N THR A 82 13.81 9.64 -17.94
CA THR A 82 14.83 9.67 -16.88
C THR A 82 14.19 9.80 -15.49
N PRO A 83 14.88 9.45 -14.40
CA PRO A 83 14.39 9.66 -13.04
C PRO A 83 13.93 11.11 -12.79
N GLU A 84 14.68 12.10 -13.29
CA GLU A 84 14.36 13.52 -13.15
C GLU A 84 13.05 13.88 -13.87
N GLN A 85 12.82 13.31 -15.06
CA GLN A 85 11.59 13.51 -15.82
C GLN A 85 10.38 12.87 -15.11
N ILE A 86 10.57 11.70 -14.51
CA ILE A 86 9.54 11.02 -13.72
C ILE A 86 9.17 11.85 -12.49
N GLU A 87 10.15 12.36 -11.75
CA GLU A 87 9.91 13.20 -10.57
C GLU A 87 9.28 14.55 -10.93
N ALA A 88 9.71 15.18 -12.02
CA ALA A 88 9.08 16.40 -12.53
C ALA A 88 7.61 16.18 -12.93
N HIS A 89 7.31 15.05 -13.57
CA HIS A 89 5.94 14.67 -13.91
C HIS A 89 5.09 14.41 -12.67
N LYS A 90 5.61 13.67 -11.67
CA LYS A 90 4.91 13.45 -10.38
C LYS A 90 4.62 14.76 -9.67
N THR A 91 5.60 15.68 -9.62
CA THR A 91 5.46 17.00 -9.01
C THR A 91 4.38 17.81 -9.72
N THR A 92 4.43 17.89 -11.04
CA THR A 92 3.40 18.57 -11.86
C THR A 92 2.01 17.97 -11.63
N PHE A 93 1.94 16.64 -11.53
CA PHE A 93 0.68 15.95 -11.29
C PHE A 93 0.12 16.28 -9.89
N GLN A 94 0.97 16.27 -8.87
CA GLN A 94 0.61 16.67 -7.51
C GLN A 94 0.10 18.10 -7.46
N GLU A 95 0.78 19.06 -8.09
CA GLU A 95 0.36 20.47 -8.12
C GLU A 95 -1.00 20.65 -8.79
N ARG A 96 -1.24 19.98 -9.93
CA ARG A 96 -2.55 20.01 -10.61
C ARG A 96 -3.67 19.46 -9.74
N VAL A 97 -3.46 18.33 -9.06
CA VAL A 97 -4.45 17.76 -8.15
C VAL A 97 -4.67 18.67 -6.95
N ARG A 98 -3.61 19.27 -6.40
CA ARG A 98 -3.69 20.24 -5.29
C ARG A 98 -4.51 21.47 -5.67
N ALA A 99 -4.27 22.05 -6.84
CA ALA A 99 -5.01 23.20 -7.34
C ALA A 99 -6.50 22.88 -7.52
N ALA A 100 -6.82 21.75 -8.14
CA ALA A 100 -8.21 21.29 -8.31
C ALA A 100 -8.92 21.02 -6.97
N ARG A 101 -8.16 20.84 -5.89
CA ARG A 101 -8.62 20.58 -4.53
C ARG A 101 -8.42 21.77 -3.59
N GLY A 102 -8.31 22.99 -4.10
CA GLY A 102 -8.08 24.19 -3.28
C GLY A 102 -9.08 24.38 -2.12
N GLY A 103 -10.31 23.84 -2.24
CA GLY A 103 -11.33 23.86 -1.19
C GLY A 103 -11.49 22.57 -0.37
N ALA A 104 -10.54 21.62 -0.46
CA ALA A 104 -10.62 20.36 0.27
C ALA A 104 -10.52 20.60 1.78
N LYS A 105 -11.36 19.88 2.54
CA LYS A 105 -11.45 20.00 4.00
C LYS A 105 -11.26 18.64 4.67
N PRO A 106 -10.71 18.59 5.90
CA PRO A 106 -10.69 17.37 6.70
C PRO A 106 -12.09 16.75 6.85
N GLY A 107 -12.16 15.42 6.82
CA GLY A 107 -13.39 14.65 7.02
C GLY A 107 -14.30 14.58 5.79
N GLN A 108 -13.86 15.01 4.61
CA GLN A 108 -14.61 14.85 3.37
C GLN A 108 -14.70 13.37 2.93
N MET A 109 -13.65 12.59 3.19
CA MET A 109 -13.62 11.15 2.95
C MET A 109 -13.97 10.41 4.24
N PHE A 110 -13.19 10.64 5.30
CA PHE A 110 -13.35 10.06 6.63
C PHE A 110 -14.40 10.81 7.46
N LYS A 111 -15.64 10.74 6.99
CA LYS A 111 -16.79 11.21 7.76
C LYS A 111 -16.91 10.46 9.10
N PRO A 112 -17.60 11.03 10.11
CA PRO A 112 -17.67 10.45 11.45
C PRO A 112 -18.17 8.99 11.49
N ASP A 113 -19.10 8.64 10.60
CA ASP A 113 -19.66 7.29 10.44
C ASP A 113 -18.58 6.26 10.06
N ILE A 114 -17.86 6.48 8.96
CA ILE A 114 -16.82 5.56 8.50
C ILE A 114 -15.60 5.58 9.40
N ALA A 115 -15.26 6.74 9.98
CA ALA A 115 -14.18 6.82 10.97
C ALA A 115 -14.50 5.99 12.23
N GLY A 116 -15.77 5.96 12.64
CA GLY A 116 -16.26 5.09 13.72
C GLY A 116 -16.11 3.62 13.37
N PHE A 117 -16.56 3.23 12.17
CA PHE A 117 -16.39 1.86 11.66
C PHE A 117 -14.91 1.44 11.64
N ILE A 118 -14.02 2.25 11.06
CA ILE A 118 -12.59 1.96 10.97
C ILE A 118 -11.96 1.77 12.36
N ARG A 119 -12.28 2.65 13.33
CA ARG A 119 -11.81 2.48 14.72
C ARG A 119 -12.28 1.18 15.34
N ALA A 120 -13.54 0.80 15.12
CA ALA A 120 -14.08 -0.45 15.63
C ALA A 120 -13.37 -1.67 15.00
N THR A 121 -13.11 -1.62 13.69
CA THR A 121 -12.36 -2.66 12.97
C THR A 121 -10.93 -2.81 13.52
N ILE A 122 -10.20 -1.70 13.69
CA ILE A 122 -8.84 -1.73 14.27
C ILE A 122 -8.87 -2.31 15.68
N LYS A 123 -9.84 -1.90 16.50
CA LYS A 123 -9.97 -2.37 17.88
C LYS A 123 -10.30 -3.87 17.96
N ASP A 124 -11.11 -4.39 17.04
CA ASP A 124 -11.46 -5.81 17.01
C ASP A 124 -10.33 -6.68 16.46
N GLU A 125 -9.59 -6.18 15.47
CA GLU A 125 -8.43 -6.86 14.90
C GLU A 125 -7.28 -6.97 15.90
N PHE A 126 -6.96 -5.88 16.60
CA PHE A 126 -5.83 -5.85 17.54
C PHE A 126 -6.31 -5.84 18.99
N LYS A 127 -6.03 -6.94 19.70
CA LYS A 127 -6.40 -7.15 21.11
C LYS A 127 -5.15 -7.42 21.96
N GLY A 128 -5.17 -7.01 23.23
CA GLY A 128 -4.08 -7.30 24.17
C GLY A 128 -2.72 -6.84 23.65
N ARG A 129 -1.77 -7.79 23.54
CA ARG A 129 -0.38 -7.54 23.15
C ARG A 129 -0.25 -7.04 21.71
N ASP A 130 -0.98 -7.61 20.76
CA ASP A 130 -0.93 -7.20 19.33
C ASP A 130 -1.28 -5.72 19.14
N ARG A 131 -2.16 -5.17 19.99
CA ARG A 131 -2.49 -3.74 19.98
C ARG A 131 -1.32 -2.88 20.49
N ALA A 132 -0.65 -3.33 21.54
CA ALA A 132 0.51 -2.63 22.07
C ALA A 132 1.64 -2.62 21.04
N GLU A 133 1.91 -3.76 20.40
CA GLU A 133 2.93 -3.92 19.36
C GLU A 133 2.63 -3.06 18.11
N LEU A 134 1.37 -3.00 17.67
CA LEU A 134 0.98 -2.10 16.58
C LEU A 134 1.22 -0.62 16.95
N ARG A 135 0.86 -0.22 18.17
CA ARG A 135 1.07 1.16 18.62
C ARG A 135 2.55 1.49 18.75
N GLU A 136 3.33 0.57 19.28
CA GLU A 136 4.78 0.72 19.45
C GLU A 136 5.46 0.85 18.09
N SER A 137 5.22 -0.08 17.16
CA SER A 137 5.79 0.00 15.80
C SER A 137 5.42 1.30 15.07
N VAL A 138 4.17 1.77 15.18
CA VAL A 138 3.75 3.05 14.60
C VAL A 138 4.40 4.26 15.29
N PHE A 139 4.67 4.18 16.59
CA PHE A 139 5.29 5.26 17.35
C PHE A 139 6.81 5.31 17.19
N GLU A 140 7.46 4.16 17.09
CA GLU A 140 8.90 4.00 16.80
C GLU A 140 9.25 4.41 15.36
N ALA A 141 8.27 4.37 14.46
CA ALA A 141 8.43 4.87 13.11
C ALA A 141 8.90 6.33 13.13
N GLU A 142 9.88 6.67 12.28
CA GLU A 142 10.42 8.03 12.08
C GLU A 142 9.43 8.97 11.36
N THR A 143 8.18 8.98 11.82
CA THR A 143 7.09 9.81 11.30
C THR A 143 7.05 11.21 11.94
N GLN A 144 8.00 11.49 12.84
CA GLN A 144 8.15 12.78 13.48
C GLN A 144 8.39 13.89 12.43
N GLY A 145 7.65 15.00 12.55
CA GLY A 145 7.74 16.13 11.63
C GLY A 145 6.95 15.98 10.32
N ILE A 146 6.20 14.89 10.12
CA ILE A 146 5.24 14.80 9.01
C ILE A 146 4.04 15.72 9.30
N VAL A 147 3.82 16.70 8.42
CA VAL A 147 2.67 17.61 8.52
C VAL A 147 1.41 16.90 8.03
N VAL A 148 0.58 16.44 8.97
CA VAL A 148 -0.71 15.81 8.66
C VAL A 148 -1.75 16.89 8.35
N ARG A 149 -1.95 17.17 7.06
CA ARG A 149 -2.92 18.16 6.57
C ARG A 149 -3.53 17.73 5.25
N VAL A 150 -4.83 17.95 5.07
CA VAL A 150 -5.51 17.68 3.79
C VAL A 150 -4.89 18.51 2.67
N ASN A 151 -4.78 17.91 1.49
CA ASN A 151 -4.23 18.56 0.29
C ASN A 151 -2.75 18.96 0.43
N TYR A 152 -2.02 18.28 1.33
CA TYR A 152 -0.60 18.49 1.58
C TYR A 152 0.24 17.30 1.07
N PRO A 153 1.47 17.53 0.58
CA PRO A 153 2.36 16.45 0.16
C PRO A 153 2.68 15.49 1.31
N TYR A 154 2.65 14.20 1.00
CA TYR A 154 3.00 13.11 1.88
C TYR A 154 4.41 12.57 1.51
N PRO A 155 5.38 12.58 2.44
CA PRO A 155 6.75 12.17 2.14
C PRO A 155 6.86 10.64 2.13
N ALA A 156 6.84 10.03 0.95
CA ALA A 156 6.86 8.57 0.81
C ALA A 156 8.13 7.89 1.39
N THR A 157 9.26 8.61 1.47
CA THR A 157 10.55 8.08 1.95
C THR A 157 10.71 8.05 3.47
N LYS A 158 9.82 8.72 4.21
CA LYS A 158 9.97 8.92 5.67
C LYS A 158 9.21 7.92 6.53
N GLU A 159 8.51 6.95 5.95
CA GLU A 159 7.70 6.02 6.72
C GLU A 159 8.03 4.56 6.39
N LEU A 160 8.46 3.86 7.43
CA LEU A 160 8.86 2.45 7.40
C LEU A 160 7.73 1.49 7.81
N VAL A 161 6.61 2.00 8.33
CA VAL A 161 5.51 1.15 8.82
C VAL A 161 4.56 0.79 7.71
N GLU A 162 4.56 -0.49 7.38
CA GLU A 162 3.58 -1.07 6.48
C GLU A 162 2.25 -1.28 7.19
N MET A 163 1.15 -1.13 6.45
CA MET A 163 -0.18 -1.43 6.99
C MET A 163 -0.33 -2.95 7.17
N PRO A 164 -0.69 -3.45 8.36
CA PRO A 164 -0.87 -4.88 8.57
C PRO A 164 -1.82 -5.49 7.52
N PRO A 165 -1.41 -6.57 6.81
CA PRO A 165 -2.24 -7.16 5.77
C PRO A 165 -3.61 -7.63 6.28
N THR A 166 -3.67 -8.17 7.50
CA THR A 166 -4.92 -8.65 8.11
C THR A 166 -5.91 -7.51 8.36
N LEU A 167 -5.42 -6.33 8.78
CA LEU A 167 -6.23 -5.13 8.90
C LEU A 167 -6.76 -4.67 7.54
N LEU A 168 -5.92 -4.65 6.49
CA LEU A 168 -6.33 -4.23 5.14
C LEU A 168 -7.50 -5.06 4.59
N LEU A 169 -7.57 -6.36 4.92
CA LEU A 169 -8.67 -7.24 4.49
C LEU A 169 -10.02 -6.83 5.11
N ARG A 170 -10.01 -6.17 6.27
CA ARG A 170 -11.21 -5.80 7.04
C ARG A 170 -11.60 -4.33 6.86
N LEU A 171 -10.70 -3.50 6.34
CA LEU A 171 -10.98 -2.10 6.04
C LEU A 171 -11.84 -1.96 4.76
N PRO A 172 -12.51 -0.80 4.57
CA PRO A 172 -13.15 -0.49 3.31
C PRO A 172 -12.14 -0.53 2.17
N GLN A 173 -12.49 -1.21 1.08
CA GLN A 173 -11.58 -1.40 -0.05
C GLN A 173 -11.29 -0.08 -0.75
N LEU A 174 -10.04 0.11 -1.16
CA LEU A 174 -9.60 1.30 -1.88
C LEU A 174 -9.31 0.97 -3.35
N PRO A 175 -9.61 1.87 -4.28
CA PRO A 175 -9.04 1.82 -5.62
C PRO A 175 -7.51 1.82 -5.55
N LYS A 176 -6.86 1.19 -6.53
CA LYS A 176 -5.39 1.03 -6.57
C LYS A 176 -4.60 2.34 -6.44
N GLN A 177 -5.19 3.47 -6.82
CA GLN A 177 -4.59 4.80 -6.76
C GLN A 177 -4.44 5.32 -5.33
N LEU A 178 -5.15 4.74 -4.35
CA LEU A 178 -5.12 5.17 -2.96
C LEU A 178 -4.52 4.10 -2.05
N ARG A 179 -4.06 4.55 -0.87
CA ARG A 179 -3.62 3.69 0.23
C ARG A 179 -3.95 4.31 1.58
N TYR A 180 -4.15 3.46 2.57
CA TYR A 180 -4.13 3.88 3.95
C TYR A 180 -2.69 3.93 4.46
N ARG A 181 -2.42 4.86 5.39
CA ARG A 181 -1.12 4.99 6.09
C ARG A 181 -1.36 5.41 7.54
N PHE A 182 -0.43 5.10 8.43
CA PHE A 182 -0.45 5.55 9.82
C PHE A 182 0.64 6.58 10.08
N VAL A 183 0.27 7.72 10.65
CA VAL A 183 1.22 8.73 11.15
C VAL A 183 0.85 9.04 12.59
N GLY A 184 1.68 8.57 13.54
CA GLY A 184 1.31 8.53 14.95
C GLY A 184 -0.03 7.83 15.16
N SER A 185 -0.95 8.42 15.92
CA SER A 185 -2.29 7.86 16.14
C SER A 185 -3.28 8.11 14.99
N SER A 186 -2.88 8.80 13.93
CA SER A 186 -3.76 9.18 12.82
C SER A 186 -3.69 8.19 11.67
N MET A 187 -4.83 7.95 11.02
CA MET A 187 -4.87 7.24 9.74
C MET A 187 -5.07 8.24 8.61
N LEU A 188 -4.24 8.12 7.58
CA LEU A 188 -4.24 8.96 6.39
C LEU A 188 -4.79 8.16 5.21
N LEU A 189 -5.47 8.86 4.30
CA LEU A 189 -5.77 8.39 2.95
C LEU A 189 -4.83 9.12 2.00
N VAL A 190 -3.91 8.39 1.38
CA VAL A 190 -2.84 8.94 0.54
C VAL A 190 -3.01 8.46 -0.89
N ASP A 191 -2.86 9.38 -1.83
CA ASP A 191 -2.75 9.05 -3.25
C ASP A 191 -1.34 8.55 -3.58
N ARG A 192 -1.26 7.35 -4.18
CA ARG A 192 0.00 6.63 -4.39
C ARG A 192 0.90 7.30 -5.42
N GLU A 193 0.31 7.89 -6.44
CA GLU A 193 1.03 8.33 -7.64
C GLU A 193 1.52 9.78 -7.50
N ASN A 194 0.67 10.66 -6.95
CA ASN A 194 1.04 12.05 -6.70
C ASN A 194 1.47 12.33 -5.25
N GLY A 195 1.37 11.35 -4.35
CA GLY A 195 1.83 11.49 -2.97
C GLY A 195 1.06 12.53 -2.17
N LEU A 196 -0.24 12.72 -2.41
CA LEU A 196 -1.05 13.72 -1.73
C LEU A 196 -1.87 13.12 -0.58
N ILE A 197 -1.94 13.80 0.56
CA ILE A 197 -2.89 13.47 1.62
C ILE A 197 -4.29 13.90 1.16
N VAL A 198 -5.12 12.92 0.81
CA VAL A 198 -6.50 13.12 0.34
C VAL A 198 -7.41 13.47 1.51
N ASP A 199 -7.25 12.77 2.64
CA ASP A 199 -7.93 13.05 3.89
C ASP A 199 -7.18 12.37 5.05
N TYR A 200 -7.55 12.69 6.29
CA TYR A 200 -7.06 11.99 7.47
C TYR A 200 -8.14 11.90 8.56
N MET A 201 -7.98 10.94 9.45
CA MET A 201 -8.74 10.84 10.69
C MET A 201 -7.78 10.74 11.87
N THR A 202 -8.10 11.43 12.96
CA THR A 202 -7.36 11.34 14.21
C THR A 202 -7.85 10.17 15.06
N ASN A 203 -6.99 9.72 15.98
CA ASN A 203 -7.29 8.66 16.95
C ASN A 203 -7.79 7.37 16.26
N ALA A 204 -7.14 6.98 15.17
CA ALA A 204 -7.41 5.73 14.48
C ALA A 204 -6.92 4.53 15.31
N LEU A 205 -5.78 4.69 15.98
CA LEU A 205 -5.27 3.71 16.94
C LEU A 205 -5.90 3.96 18.32
N PRO A 206 -6.50 2.93 18.95
CA PRO A 206 -7.14 3.02 20.27
C PRO A 206 -6.12 3.17 21.40
#